data_AF-A0ABD0PAN4-F1
#
_entry.id   AF-A0ABD0PAN4-F1
#
_cell.length_a   1.000
_cell.length_b   1.000
_cell.length_c   1.000
_cell.angle_alpha   90.00
_cell.angle_beta   90.00
_cell.angle_gamma   90.00
#
_symmetry.space_group_name_H-M   'P 1'
#
loop_
_entity.id
_entity.type
_entity.pdbx_description
1 polymer ?
#
loop_
_entity_poly.entity_id
_entity_poly.type
_entity_poly.pdbx_seq_one_letter_code
_entity_poly.pdbx_strand_id
1 'polypeptide(L)'
;MDCECDCSAYGNGQSSAILFNILSRGESTANETNYMRVPQTCHCEKRRKVCLKTPNETCQVASDVLVKTMHFMKSLPAFQQLPPKDQLSLLQNCWAPLFILGLAQDRVRFDVHDTPAPSMLKRILLNSQETLSSDQEQPTLAGVQTLKACLKKFWSLDLSPKEYAYLKGTVIFNP
;
A
#
# COMPACT_ATOMS: atom_id res chain seq x y z
N MET A 1 -8.70 -3.23 15.85
CA MET A 1 -8.84 -4.67 15.55
C MET A 1 -7.72 -5.00 14.61
N ASP A 2 -6.56 -5.25 15.19
CA ASP A 2 -5.34 -5.60 14.50
C ASP A 2 -5.44 -7.08 14.14
N CYS A 3 -5.52 -7.38 12.85
CA CYS A 3 -5.44 -8.77 12.37
C CYS A 3 -3.99 -9.22 12.49
N GLU A 4 -3.62 -9.72 13.67
CA GLU A 4 -2.34 -10.37 13.93
C GLU A 4 -2.08 -11.44 12.85
N CYS A 5 -0.92 -11.33 12.19
CA CYS A 5 -0.41 -12.41 11.37
C CYS A 5 0.03 -13.53 12.32
N ASP A 6 -0.64 -14.67 12.29
CA ASP A 6 -0.29 -15.88 13.06
C ASP A 6 0.98 -16.58 12.54
N CYS A 7 1.93 -15.77 12.07
CA CYS A 7 3.11 -16.15 11.34
C CYS A 7 4.26 -16.51 12.31
N SER A 8 3.99 -16.44 13.61
CA SER A 8 4.90 -16.74 14.72
C SER A 8 4.82 -18.17 15.27
N ALA A 9 4.02 -19.06 14.66
CA ALA A 9 3.90 -20.46 15.08
C ALA A 9 4.70 -21.47 14.23
N TYR A 10 5.19 -21.09 13.04
CA TYR A 10 5.90 -22.00 12.14
C TYR A 10 7.11 -21.34 11.49
N GLY A 11 8.02 -20.86 12.33
CA GLY A 11 9.38 -20.52 11.93
C GLY A 11 10.28 -21.75 11.99
N ASN A 12 10.07 -22.73 11.10
CA ASN A 12 11.15 -23.62 10.70
C ASN A 12 11.02 -23.89 9.20
N GLY A 13 12.11 -23.65 8.47
CA GLY A 13 12.12 -23.76 7.02
C GLY A 13 11.76 -25.18 6.60
N GLN A 14 10.56 -25.36 6.03
CA GLN A 14 10.22 -26.52 5.21
C GLN A 14 8.93 -26.24 4.43
N SER A 15 9.12 -25.78 3.20
CA SER A 15 8.12 -25.84 2.14
C SER A 15 7.79 -27.30 1.81
N SER A 16 7.14 -28.03 2.71
CA SER A 16 6.59 -29.38 2.47
C SER A 16 5.99 -30.08 3.69
N ALA A 17 5.90 -29.47 4.89
CA ALA A 17 5.51 -30.22 6.09
C ALA A 17 4.12 -30.91 6.01
N ILE A 18 3.15 -30.34 5.28
CA ILE A 18 1.81 -30.95 5.15
C ILE A 18 1.86 -32.16 4.21
N LEU A 19 2.50 -32.05 3.05
CA LEU A 19 2.66 -33.17 2.11
C LEU A 19 3.57 -34.25 2.70
N PHE A 20 4.65 -33.85 3.36
CA PHE A 20 5.56 -34.77 4.06
C PHE A 20 4.84 -35.50 5.19
N ASN A 21 4.04 -34.83 6.04
CA ASN A 21 3.27 -35.52 7.08
C ASN A 21 2.18 -36.46 6.53
N ILE A 22 1.58 -36.15 5.38
CA ILE A 22 0.62 -37.04 4.73
C ILE A 22 1.32 -38.29 4.17
N LEU A 23 2.54 -38.13 3.64
CA LEU A 23 3.34 -39.21 3.07
C LEU A 23 4.13 -40.02 4.12
N SER A 24 4.45 -39.41 5.26
CA SER A 24 5.28 -39.97 6.33
C SER A 24 4.47 -40.43 7.53
N ARG A 25 3.14 -40.53 7.42
CA ARG A 25 2.24 -41.15 8.42
C ARG A 25 2.42 -42.67 8.41
N GLY A 26 3.65 -43.11 8.66
CA GLY A 26 4.06 -44.50 8.80
C GLY A 26 4.91 -44.75 10.05
N GLU A 27 5.57 -43.75 10.64
CA GLU A 27 6.47 -44.00 11.78
C GLU A 27 6.45 -42.89 12.84
N SER A 28 6.48 -43.34 14.09
CA SER A 28 6.16 -42.62 15.32
C SER A 28 7.34 -41.90 15.98
N THR A 29 6.98 -41.04 16.94
CA THR A 29 7.68 -40.65 18.20
C THR A 29 8.35 -39.27 18.32
N ALA A 30 8.23 -38.77 19.55
CA ALA A 30 8.38 -37.42 20.08
C ALA A 30 9.80 -36.83 19.99
N ASN A 31 9.89 -35.49 20.11
CA ASN A 31 10.55 -34.85 21.26
C ASN A 31 10.48 -33.31 21.20
N GLU A 32 10.29 -32.73 22.39
CA GLU A 32 10.32 -31.30 22.69
C GLU A 32 11.71 -30.71 22.45
N THR A 33 11.79 -29.46 21.99
CA THR A 33 12.95 -28.61 22.30
C THR A 33 12.61 -27.12 22.23
N ASN A 34 12.95 -26.46 23.33
CA ASN A 34 12.78 -25.05 23.64
C ASN A 34 13.84 -24.21 22.89
N TYR A 35 13.43 -23.23 22.08
CA TYR A 35 14.35 -22.28 21.43
C TYR A 35 13.85 -20.83 21.55
N MET A 36 14.78 -19.99 21.99
CA MET A 36 14.72 -18.53 22.08
C MET A 36 14.14 -17.87 20.82
N ARG A 37 13.08 -17.08 21.01
CA ARG A 37 12.37 -16.36 19.93
C ARG A 37 13.11 -15.09 19.55
N VAL A 38 13.88 -15.14 18.46
CA VAL A 38 14.34 -13.94 17.73
C VAL A 38 13.14 -13.39 16.94
N PRO A 39 12.85 -12.07 16.95
CA PRO A 39 11.74 -11.51 16.18
C PRO A 39 12.04 -11.60 14.67
N GLN A 40 11.58 -12.65 14.01
CA GLN A 40 11.61 -12.73 12.55
C GLN A 40 10.44 -11.91 11.99
N THR A 41 10.76 -10.86 11.25
CA THR A 41 9.79 -10.08 10.47
C THR A 41 9.21 -10.95 9.36
N CYS A 42 7.94 -11.32 9.45
CA CYS A 42 7.34 -12.19 8.45
C CYS A 42 7.11 -11.41 7.13
N HIS A 43 7.43 -12.05 6.00
CA HIS A 43 7.22 -11.47 4.66
C HIS A 43 5.75 -11.37 4.23
N CYS A 44 4.81 -11.72 5.12
CA CYS A 44 3.40 -11.87 4.81
C CYS A 44 2.74 -10.50 4.58
N GLU A 45 3.12 -9.46 5.33
CA GLU A 45 2.60 -8.10 5.11
C GLU A 45 2.95 -7.54 3.73
N LYS A 46 4.11 -7.91 3.18
CA LYS A 46 4.53 -7.49 1.83
C LYS A 46 3.77 -8.20 0.72
N ARG A 47 3.20 -9.37 1.00
CA ARG A 47 2.42 -10.19 0.04
C ARG A 47 0.90 -10.06 0.22
N ARG A 48 0.44 -9.50 1.35
CA ARG A 48 -0.97 -9.23 1.63
C ARG A 48 -1.44 -8.08 0.76
N LYS A 49 -2.37 -8.40 -0.14
CA LYS A 49 -3.07 -7.44 -0.98
C LYS A 49 -4.29 -6.93 -0.23
N VAL A 50 -4.58 -5.65 -0.38
CA VAL A 50 -5.71 -5.01 0.32
C VAL A 50 -6.63 -4.28 -0.65
N CYS A 51 -7.87 -4.07 -0.23
CA CYS A 51 -8.85 -3.23 -0.93
C CYS A 51 -9.45 -2.20 0.03
N LEU A 52 -9.97 -1.10 -0.51
CA LEU A 52 -10.67 -0.08 0.27
C LEU A 52 -11.97 -0.66 0.85
N LYS A 53 -12.31 -0.31 2.10
CA LYS A 53 -13.60 -0.69 2.70
C LYS A 53 -14.77 -0.04 1.99
N THR A 54 -14.64 1.25 1.68
CA THR A 54 -15.65 2.07 1.01
C THR A 54 -15.03 2.66 -0.26
N PRO A 55 -14.87 1.85 -1.33
CA PRO A 55 -14.16 2.27 -2.53
C PRO A 55 -14.81 3.47 -3.21
N ASN A 56 -16.14 3.51 -3.35
CA ASN A 56 -16.82 4.61 -4.03
C ASN A 56 -16.64 5.96 -3.31
N GLU A 57 -16.87 5.99 -2.00
CA GLU A 57 -16.74 7.20 -1.19
C GLU A 57 -15.28 7.67 -1.10
N THR A 58 -14.35 6.74 -0.84
CA THR A 58 -12.93 7.05 -0.72
C THR A 58 -12.38 7.55 -2.06
N CYS A 59 -12.73 6.90 -3.17
CA CYS A 59 -12.31 7.32 -4.50
C CYS A 59 -12.91 8.68 -4.86
N GLN A 60 -14.17 8.96 -4.49
CA GLN A 60 -14.76 10.28 -4.75
C GLN A 60 -13.97 11.39 -4.05
N VAL A 61 -13.71 11.24 -2.75
CA VAL A 61 -12.94 12.23 -1.98
C VAL A 61 -11.51 12.36 -2.51
N ALA A 62 -10.87 11.24 -2.85
CA ALA A 62 -9.54 11.22 -3.46
C ALA A 62 -9.55 11.95 -4.82
N SER A 63 -10.55 11.72 -5.67
CA SER A 63 -10.69 12.39 -6.95
C SER A 63 -10.87 13.90 -6.79
N ASP A 64 -11.66 14.34 -5.81
CA ASP A 64 -11.83 15.78 -5.52
C ASP A 64 -10.49 16.42 -5.13
N VAL A 65 -9.70 15.76 -4.29
CA VAL A 65 -8.35 16.22 -3.91
C VAL A 65 -7.40 16.25 -5.12
N LEU A 66 -7.48 15.26 -6.01
CA LEU A 66 -6.68 15.22 -7.23
C LEU A 66 -7.04 16.37 -8.17
N VAL A 67 -8.32 16.66 -8.36
CA VAL A 67 -8.78 17.80 -9.17
C VAL A 67 -8.31 19.12 -8.58
N LYS A 68 -8.43 19.31 -7.26
CA LYS A 68 -7.87 20.49 -6.56
C LYS A 68 -6.36 20.62 -6.77
N THR A 69 -5.64 19.49 -6.72
CA THR A 69 -4.20 19.44 -6.95
C THR A 69 -3.85 19.87 -8.38
N MET A 70 -4.53 19.32 -9.38
CA MET A 70 -4.33 19.67 -10.79
C MET A 70 -4.67 21.13 -11.08
N HIS A 71 -5.75 21.64 -10.48
CA HIS A 71 -6.13 23.05 -10.58
C HIS A 71 -5.06 23.95 -9.95
N PHE A 72 -4.57 23.61 -8.75
CA PHE A 72 -3.49 24.34 -8.10
C PHE A 72 -2.26 24.43 -9.01
N MET A 73 -1.77 23.31 -9.55
CA MET A 73 -0.60 23.30 -10.43
C MET A 73 -0.78 24.20 -11.66
N LYS A 74 -1.93 24.12 -12.33
CA LYS A 74 -2.25 24.92 -13.52
C LYS A 74 -2.47 26.41 -13.22
N SER A 75 -2.83 26.75 -11.99
CA SER A 75 -3.06 28.14 -11.56
C SER A 75 -1.77 28.93 -11.31
N LEU A 76 -0.62 28.26 -11.23
CA LEU A 76 0.65 28.92 -10.93
C LEU A 76 1.16 29.72 -12.14
N PRO A 77 1.54 31.01 -11.97
CA PRO A 77 2.08 31.81 -13.06
C PRO A 77 3.31 31.18 -13.72
N ALA A 78 4.22 30.62 -12.92
CA ALA A 78 5.42 29.94 -13.41
C ALA A 78 5.07 28.71 -14.27
N PHE A 79 4.00 27.98 -13.95
CA PHE A 79 3.55 26.85 -14.75
C PHE A 79 3.04 27.30 -16.12
N GLN A 80 2.27 28.39 -16.15
CA GLN A 80 1.68 28.93 -17.38
C GLN A 80 2.71 29.47 -18.38
N GLN A 81 3.89 29.85 -17.89
CA GLN A 81 5.00 30.32 -18.72
C GLN A 81 5.82 29.19 -19.35
N LEU A 82 5.67 27.94 -18.89
CA LEU A 82 6.40 26.80 -19.42
C LEU A 82 5.85 26.36 -20.78
N PRO A 83 6.70 25.83 -21.69
CA PRO A 83 6.25 25.14 -22.90
C PRO A 83 5.29 23.98 -22.57
N PRO A 84 4.32 23.65 -23.45
CA PRO A 84 3.34 22.58 -23.19
C PRO A 84 3.96 21.21 -22.88
N LYS A 85 5.12 20.90 -23.49
CA LYS A 85 5.87 19.67 -23.21
C LYS A 85 6.37 19.62 -21.76
N ASP A 86 6.87 20.74 -21.27
CA ASP A 86 7.42 20.85 -19.92
C ASP A 86 6.29 20.91 -18.89
N GLN A 87 5.15 21.54 -19.21
CA GLN A 87 3.94 21.48 -18.41
C GLN A 87 3.47 20.04 -18.19
N LEU A 88 3.43 19.23 -19.26
CA LEU A 88 3.04 17.82 -19.18
C LEU A 88 4.04 17.01 -18.35
N SER A 89 5.34 17.19 -18.60
CA SER A 89 6.41 16.52 -17.85
C SER A 89 6.31 16.84 -16.35
N LEU A 90 6.12 18.12 -16.00
CA LEU A 90 5.97 18.56 -14.62
C LEU A 90 4.75 17.91 -13.96
N LEU A 91 3.60 17.94 -14.65
CA LEU A 91 2.38 17.29 -14.17
C LEU A 91 2.59 15.80 -13.90
N GLN A 92 3.28 15.08 -14.79
CA GLN A 92 3.55 13.65 -14.63
C GLN A 92 4.49 13.33 -13.47
N ASN A 93 5.44 14.21 -13.17
CA ASN A 93 6.48 13.95 -12.17
C ASN A 93 6.09 14.36 -10.74
N CYS A 94 5.33 15.45 -10.56
CA CYS A 94 5.07 15.98 -9.21
C CYS A 94 3.62 15.84 -8.72
N TRP A 95 2.68 15.33 -9.54
CA TRP A 95 1.28 15.17 -9.12
C TRP A 95 1.12 14.26 -7.89
N ALA A 96 1.85 13.14 -7.81
CA ALA A 96 1.65 12.14 -6.76
C ALA A 96 2.06 12.67 -5.37
N PRO A 97 3.25 13.28 -5.18
CA PRO A 97 3.59 13.90 -3.90
C PRO A 97 2.65 15.06 -3.52
N LEU A 98 2.22 15.88 -4.49
CA LEU A 98 1.26 16.95 -4.24
C LEU A 98 -0.12 16.44 -3.85
N PHE A 99 -0.53 15.32 -4.46
CA PHE A 99 -1.76 14.63 -4.15
C PHE A 99 -1.74 14.10 -2.71
N ILE A 100 -0.62 13.50 -2.26
CA ILE A 100 -0.45 13.06 -0.86
C ILE A 100 -0.51 14.26 0.10
N LEU A 101 0.13 15.38 -0.24
CA LEU A 101 0.00 16.63 0.54
C LEU A 101 -1.44 17.14 0.56
N GLY A 102 -2.18 17.02 -0.54
CA GLY A 102 -3.60 17.33 -0.63
C GLY A 102 -4.45 16.45 0.30
N LEU A 103 -4.20 15.13 0.31
CA LEU A 103 -4.88 14.19 1.21
C LEU A 103 -4.60 14.54 2.69
N ALA A 104 -3.37 14.93 3.01
CA ALA A 104 -2.99 15.36 4.34
C ALA A 104 -3.69 16.67 4.75
N GLN A 105 -3.72 17.66 3.85
CA GLN A 105 -4.35 18.96 4.06
C GLN A 105 -5.87 18.84 4.26
N ASP A 106 -6.54 18.04 3.44
CA ASP A 106 -7.99 17.79 3.53
C ASP A 106 -8.35 16.75 4.61
N ARG A 107 -7.37 16.27 5.39
CA ARG A 107 -7.54 15.29 6.47
C ARG A 107 -8.28 14.01 6.03
N VAL A 108 -8.01 13.53 4.82
CA VAL A 108 -8.69 12.36 4.23
C VAL A 108 -8.32 11.09 5.01
N ARG A 109 -9.34 10.42 5.55
CA ARG A 109 -9.21 9.12 6.20
C ARG A 109 -9.84 8.04 5.34
N PHE A 110 -9.20 6.89 5.30
CA PHE A 110 -9.70 5.73 4.58
C PHE A 110 -9.27 4.45 5.28
N ASP A 111 -10.06 3.41 5.10
CA ASP A 111 -9.80 2.10 5.65
C ASP A 111 -9.66 1.06 4.56
N VAL A 112 -8.96 -0.02 4.90
CA VAL A 112 -8.74 -1.16 4.01
C VAL A 112 -9.15 -2.46 4.69
N HIS A 113 -9.54 -3.45 3.89
CA HIS A 113 -9.69 -4.84 4.27
C HIS A 113 -8.69 -5.70 3.49
N ASP A 114 -8.32 -6.84 4.07
CA ASP A 114 -7.51 -7.83 3.37
C ASP A 114 -8.31 -8.47 2.25
N THR A 115 -7.70 -8.56 1.07
CA THR A 115 -8.24 -9.34 -0.04
C THR A 115 -7.64 -10.73 0.07
N PRO A 116 -8.40 -11.77 0.45
CA PRO A 116 -7.86 -13.13 0.52
C PRO A 116 -7.40 -13.55 -0.87
N ALA A 117 -6.11 -13.89 -1.00
CA ALA A 117 -5.61 -14.49 -2.23
C ALA A 117 -6.36 -15.82 -2.48
N PRO A 118 -6.76 -16.13 -3.73
CA PRO A 118 -7.36 -17.43 -4.02
C PRO A 118 -6.35 -18.51 -3.62
N SER A 119 -6.83 -19.52 -2.87
CA SER A 119 -5.98 -20.63 -2.43
C SER A 119 -5.32 -21.30 -3.64
N MET A 120 -4.10 -21.80 -3.49
CA MET A 120 -3.40 -22.50 -4.58
C MET A 120 -4.26 -23.63 -5.15
N LEU A 121 -5.02 -24.32 -4.30
CA LEU A 121 -6.01 -25.31 -4.72
C LEU A 121 -7.12 -24.70 -5.60
N LYS A 122 -7.66 -23.55 -5.23
CA LYS A 122 -8.66 -22.85 -6.06
C LYS A 122 -8.10 -22.46 -7.43
N ARG A 123 -6.83 -22.05 -7.50
CA ARG A 123 -6.15 -21.73 -8.77
C ARG A 123 -5.97 -22.95 -9.66
N ILE A 124 -5.50 -24.06 -9.08
CA ILE A 124 -5.29 -25.34 -9.78
C ILE A 124 -6.63 -25.92 -10.24
N LEU A 125 -7.64 -25.95 -9.37
CA LEU A 125 -8.93 -26.59 -9.65
C LEU A 125 -9.79 -25.83 -10.66
N LEU A 126 -9.77 -24.50 -10.62
CA LEU A 126 -10.57 -23.69 -11.54
C LEU A 126 -9.88 -23.45 -12.89
N ASN A 127 -8.71 -24.07 -13.11
CA ASN A 127 -7.83 -23.84 -14.26
C ASN A 127 -7.76 -22.35 -14.62
N SER A 128 -7.78 -21.51 -13.57
CA SER A 128 -7.79 -20.07 -13.72
C SER A 128 -6.34 -19.74 -14.00
N GLN A 129 -5.99 -19.86 -15.28
CA GLN A 129 -5.03 -18.98 -15.90
C GLN A 129 -5.63 -17.57 -15.75
N GLU A 130 -5.63 -17.05 -14.51
CA GLU A 130 -5.55 -15.62 -14.28
C GLU A 130 -4.37 -15.23 -15.14
N THR A 131 -4.70 -14.72 -16.31
CA THR A 131 -3.78 -14.17 -17.27
C THR A 131 -2.74 -13.42 -16.45
N LEU A 132 -1.46 -13.66 -16.74
CA LEU A 132 -0.31 -12.95 -16.18
C LEU A 132 -0.40 -11.42 -16.36
N SER A 133 -1.54 -10.89 -16.82
CA SER A 133 -1.96 -9.50 -16.91
C SER A 133 -2.62 -8.93 -15.65
N SER A 134 -2.91 -9.73 -14.61
CA SER A 134 -3.34 -9.20 -13.29
C SER A 134 -2.21 -9.19 -12.25
N ASP A 135 -0.96 -9.05 -12.71
CA ASP A 135 0.09 -8.37 -11.94
C ASP A 135 -0.08 -6.84 -12.03
N GLN A 136 -1.31 -6.36 -12.27
CA GLN A 136 -1.70 -5.02 -11.88
C GLN A 136 -1.35 -4.87 -10.42
N GLU A 137 -0.49 -3.89 -10.18
CA GLU A 137 0.13 -3.45 -8.94
C GLU A 137 -0.91 -3.23 -7.84
N GLN A 138 -1.47 -4.33 -7.32
CA GLN A 138 -2.47 -4.28 -6.28
C GLN A 138 -1.79 -3.76 -5.01
N PRO A 139 -2.41 -2.80 -4.31
CA PRO A 139 -1.80 -2.16 -3.18
C PRO A 139 -1.50 -3.21 -2.10
N THR A 140 -0.23 -3.23 -1.67
CA THR A 140 0.21 -4.06 -0.55
C THR A 140 -0.19 -3.41 0.77
N LEU A 141 -0.45 -4.23 1.78
CA LEU A 141 -0.73 -3.73 3.13
C LEU A 141 0.42 -2.84 3.64
N ALA A 142 1.67 -3.23 3.41
CA ALA A 142 2.85 -2.45 3.78
C ALA A 142 2.88 -1.06 3.11
N GLY A 143 2.54 -0.97 1.81
CA GLY A 143 2.46 0.31 1.10
C GLY A 143 1.37 1.21 1.67
N VAL A 144 0.18 0.65 1.93
CA VAL A 144 -0.93 1.39 2.53
C VAL A 144 -0.61 1.86 3.95
N GLN A 145 0.01 1.01 4.77
CA GLN A 145 0.44 1.38 6.12
C GLN A 145 1.48 2.51 6.10
N THR A 146 2.42 2.46 5.16
CA THR A 146 3.42 3.52 4.96
C THR A 146 2.73 4.85 4.61
N LEU A 147 1.76 4.83 3.68
CA LEU A 147 0.97 6.01 3.33
C LEU A 147 0.19 6.55 4.54
N LYS A 148 -0.51 5.67 5.28
CA LYS A 148 -1.25 6.05 6.50
C LYS A 148 -0.32 6.66 7.56
N ALA A 149 0.88 6.10 7.74
CA ALA A 149 1.87 6.64 8.68
C ALA A 149 2.36 8.04 8.24
N CYS A 150 2.58 8.23 6.94
CA CYS A 150 2.94 9.54 6.36
C CYS A 150 1.85 10.59 6.66
N LEU A 151 0.58 10.28 6.36
CA LEU A 151 -0.55 11.19 6.63
C LEU A 151 -0.67 11.52 8.12
N LYS A 152 -0.55 10.52 9.00
CA LYS A 152 -0.57 10.74 10.46
C LYS A 152 0.52 11.71 10.92
N LYS A 153 1.74 11.62 10.35
CA LYS A 153 2.82 12.57 10.66
C LYS A 153 2.44 14.00 10.27
N PHE A 154 1.92 14.22 9.06
CA PHE A 154 1.42 15.54 8.65
C PHE A 154 0.33 16.08 9.58
N TRP A 155 -0.53 15.20 10.09
CA TRP A 155 -1.59 15.59 11.02
C TRP A 155 -1.04 15.95 12.41
N SER A 156 0.02 15.27 12.87
CA SER A 156 0.67 15.60 14.14
C SER A 156 1.48 16.89 14.11
N LEU A 157 1.92 17.34 12.93
CA LEU A 157 2.66 18.60 12.76
C LEU A 157 1.75 19.84 12.78
N ASP A 158 0.44 19.65 12.65
CA ASP A 158 -0.57 20.70 12.61
C ASP A 158 -0.25 21.90 11.70
N LEU A 159 0.20 21.58 10.48
CA LEU A 159 0.59 22.60 9.49
C LEU A 159 -0.58 23.52 9.13
N SER A 160 -0.30 24.81 9.10
CA SER A 160 -1.21 25.85 8.61
C SER A 160 -1.39 25.76 7.08
N PRO A 161 -2.48 26.35 6.52
CA PRO A 161 -2.69 26.41 5.08
C PRO A 161 -1.52 27.07 4.32
N LYS A 162 -0.84 28.03 4.96
CA LYS A 162 0.32 28.72 4.39
C LYS A 162 1.53 27.80 4.29
N GLU A 163 1.79 26.98 5.29
CA GLU A 163 2.88 25.99 5.28
C GLU A 163 2.65 24.90 4.24
N TYR A 164 1.40 24.42 4.08
CA TYR A 164 1.05 23.53 2.97
C TYR A 164 1.31 24.17 1.61
N ALA A 165 1.01 25.47 1.43
CA ALA A 165 1.30 26.17 0.19
C ALA A 165 2.81 26.22 -0.10
N TYR A 166 3.64 26.47 0.92
CA TYR A 166 5.10 26.44 0.76
C TYR A 166 5.62 25.05 0.40
N LEU A 167 5.17 23.99 1.10
CA LEU A 167 5.56 22.62 0.78
C LEU A 167 5.17 22.23 -0.65
N LYS A 168 3.94 22.55 -1.06
CA LYS A 168 3.48 22.33 -2.43
C LYS A 168 4.34 23.08 -3.45
N GLY A 169 4.72 24.33 -3.15
CA GLY A 169 5.64 25.11 -3.98
C GLY A 169 7.01 24.44 -4.13
N THR A 170 7.59 23.92 -3.04
CA THR A 170 8.89 23.23 -3.08
C THR A 170 8.84 21.92 -3.85
N VAL A 171 7.70 21.21 -3.85
CA VAL A 171 7.55 19.94 -4.55
C VAL A 171 7.39 20.14 -6.07
N ILE A 172 6.74 21.23 -6.50
CA ILE A 172 6.49 21.47 -7.94
C ILE A 172 7.78 21.75 -8.70
N PHE A 173 8.71 22.48 -8.11
CA PHE A 173 9.96 22.90 -8.76
C PHE A 173 11.18 22.19 -8.18
N ASN A 174 11.01 20.95 -7.71
CA ASN A 174 12.12 20.11 -7.30
C ASN A 174 12.72 19.44 -8.56
N PRO A 175 13.95 19.81 -8.98
CA PRO A 175 14.60 19.28 -10.19
C PRO A 175 14.88 17.78 -10.13
#